data_AF-A0A962GN13-F1
#
_entry.id   AF-A0A962GN13-F1
#
_cell.length_a   1.000
_cell.length_b   1.000
_cell.length_c   1.000
_cell.angle_alpha   90.00
_cell.angle_beta   90.00
_cell.angle_gamma   90.00
#
_symmetry.space_group_name_H-M   'P 1'
#
loop_
_entity.id
_entity.type
_entity.pdbx_description
1 polymer ?
#
loop_
_entity_poly.entity_id
_entity_poly.type
_entity_poly.pdbx_seq_one_letter_code
_entity_poly.pdbx_strand_id
1 'polypeptide(L)'
;MSGIVLVERSSALSHLLQRTMAAARLDTDTPLTSYPELLTLLQKPAERARLRLLLLGVPQRIGPDFEAVLEKLLSPELQSLPVLLLTHERSEPLNDWLGRRRESSLLLWTNFSRIPALIRQYLPDERKARSPGGERLFSLRILFVDDSQSVRFAYRQMLSNHGFDVEVAANVAEGLQKALAGQFDLAIIDYYLPDGTGDEL
;
A
#
# COMPACT_ATOMS: atom_id res chain seq x y z
N MET A 1 17.68 -13.95 4.09
CA MET A 1 17.43 -12.60 3.53
C MET A 1 15.98 -12.56 3.10
N SER A 2 15.21 -11.58 3.57
CA SER A 2 13.79 -11.42 3.24
C SER A 2 13.57 -10.74 1.89
N GLY A 3 14.60 -10.07 1.35
CA GLY A 3 14.51 -9.26 0.14
C GLY A 3 13.84 -7.89 0.38
N ILE A 4 13.54 -7.55 1.63
CA ILE A 4 13.03 -6.24 2.03
C ILE A 4 14.21 -5.42 2.54
N VAL A 5 14.63 -4.42 1.76
CA VAL A 5 15.72 -3.52 2.13
C VAL A 5 15.16 -2.19 2.58
N LEU A 6 15.65 -1.72 3.72
CA LEU A 6 15.29 -0.44 4.32
C LEU A 6 16.49 0.50 4.23
N VAL A 7 16.25 1.72 3.77
CA VAL A 7 17.25 2.77 3.67
C VAL A 7 16.71 4.01 4.37
N GLU A 8 17.25 4.32 5.54
CA GLU A 8 16.86 5.49 6.33
C GLU A 8 18.07 6.03 7.09
N ARG A 9 18.39 7.31 6.87
CA ARG A 9 19.60 7.96 7.40
C ARG A 9 19.41 8.44 8.84
N SER A 10 18.18 8.77 9.24
CA SER A 10 17.83 9.16 10.60
C SER A 10 17.79 7.92 11.49
N SER A 11 18.68 7.87 12.49
CA SER A 11 18.71 6.78 13.46
C SER A 11 17.37 6.62 14.18
N ALA A 12 16.68 7.72 14.48
CA ALA A 12 15.37 7.71 15.12
C ALA A 12 14.29 7.08 14.23
N LEU A 13 14.22 7.48 12.95
CA LEU A 13 13.23 6.95 12.00
C LEU A 13 13.54 5.49 11.63
N SER A 14 14.81 5.16 11.46
CA SER A 14 15.26 3.78 11.22
C SER A 14 14.86 2.86 12.39
N HIS A 15 15.11 3.29 13.63
CA HIS A 15 14.70 2.55 14.81
C HIS A 15 13.18 2.41 14.93
N LEU A 16 12.41 3.46 14.60
CA LEU A 16 10.94 3.39 14.53
C LEU A 16 10.49 2.32 13.53
N LEU A 17 11.04 2.33 12.31
CA LEU A 17 10.71 1.35 11.29
C LEU A 17 11.03 -0.07 11.75
N GLN A 18 12.23 -0.32 12.27
CA GLN A 18 12.62 -1.63 12.78
C GLN A 18 11.63 -2.15 13.83
N ARG A 19 11.21 -1.28 14.76
CA ARG A 19 10.19 -1.64 15.77
C ARG A 19 8.83 -1.94 15.14
N THR A 20 8.40 -1.14 14.16
CA THR A 20 7.15 -1.38 13.43
C THR A 20 7.18 -2.72 12.69
N MET A 21 8.30 -3.05 12.04
CA MET A 21 8.48 -4.34 11.35
C MET A 21 8.47 -5.51 12.33
N ALA A 22 9.23 -5.41 13.43
CA ALA A 22 9.30 -6.44 14.45
C ALA A 22 7.93 -6.72 15.09
N ALA A 23 7.17 -5.67 15.43
CA ALA A 23 5.82 -5.81 15.97
C ALA A 23 4.87 -6.50 14.98
N ALA A 24 5.04 -6.25 13.68
CA ALA A 24 4.25 -6.87 12.62
C ALA A 24 4.75 -8.25 12.17
N ARG A 25 5.84 -8.76 12.78
CA ARG A 25 6.52 -10.01 12.43
C ARG A 25 6.96 -10.04 10.96
N LEU A 26 7.48 -8.92 10.47
CA LEU A 26 8.05 -8.78 9.14
C LEU A 26 9.57 -8.80 9.23
N ASP A 27 10.19 -9.75 8.53
CA ASP A 27 11.64 -9.83 8.44
C ASP A 27 12.16 -8.81 7.42
N THR A 28 13.18 -8.04 7.80
CA THR A 28 13.91 -7.16 6.89
C THR A 28 15.36 -7.60 6.78
N ASP A 29 15.98 -7.34 5.63
CA ASP A 29 17.42 -7.43 5.52
C ASP A 29 18.10 -6.33 6.35
N THR A 30 19.43 -6.39 6.45
CA THR A 30 20.20 -5.40 7.21
C THR A 30 19.92 -4.00 6.64
N PRO A 31 19.42 -3.07 7.46
CA PRO A 31 19.11 -1.73 6.97
C PRO A 31 20.39 -0.99 6.57
N LEU A 32 20.28 -0.21 5.51
CA LEU A 32 21.34 0.65 5.01
C LEU A 32 21.18 2.04 5.61
N THR A 33 22.30 2.65 5.94
CA THR A 33 22.32 3.97 6.62
C THR A 33 22.62 5.11 5.66
N SER A 34 22.90 4.81 4.39
CA SER A 34 23.25 5.80 3.38
C SER A 34 22.76 5.44 1.98
N TYR A 35 22.56 6.44 1.12
CA TYR A 35 22.19 6.26 -0.29
C TYR A 35 23.34 5.69 -1.15
N PRO A 36 24.62 6.05 -0.93
CA PRO A 36 25.72 5.42 -1.64
C PRO A 36 25.84 3.89 -1.40
N GLU A 37 25.54 3.42 -0.18
CA GLU A 37 25.42 1.98 0.10
C GLU A 37 24.34 1.32 -0.77
N LEU A 38 23.16 1.96 -0.86
CA LEU A 38 22.08 1.48 -1.71
C LEU A 38 22.49 1.42 -3.18
N LEU A 39 23.12 2.47 -3.71
CA LEU A 39 23.60 2.49 -5.09
C LEU A 39 24.58 1.35 -5.37
N THR A 40 25.48 1.08 -4.42
CA THR A 40 26.43 -0.03 -4.51
C THR A 40 25.72 -1.39 -4.55
N LEU A 41 24.69 -1.58 -3.73
CA LEU A 41 23.86 -2.78 -3.75
C LEU A 41 23.13 -2.95 -5.10
N LEU A 42 22.51 -1.88 -5.60
CA LEU A 42 21.75 -1.89 -6.86
C LEU A 42 22.62 -2.17 -8.09
N GLN A 43 23.92 -1.91 -8.03
CA GLN A 43 24.88 -2.24 -9.09
C GLN A 43 25.21 -3.73 -9.16
N LYS A 44 25.09 -4.46 -8.05
CA LYS A 44 25.44 -5.89 -7.99
C LYS A 44 24.26 -6.75 -8.44
N PRO A 45 24.35 -7.46 -9.58
CA PRO A 45 23.20 -8.18 -10.14
C PRO A 45 22.62 -9.24 -9.20
N ALA A 46 23.47 -9.95 -8.45
CA ALA A 46 23.05 -11.01 -7.54
C ALA A 46 22.31 -10.47 -6.29
N GLU A 47 22.70 -9.30 -5.77
CA GLU A 47 22.01 -8.66 -4.64
C GLU A 47 20.70 -8.03 -5.12
N ARG A 48 20.74 -7.32 -6.26
CA ARG A 48 19.55 -6.75 -6.90
C ARG A 48 18.47 -7.79 -7.21
N ALA A 49 18.85 -8.96 -7.73
CA ALA A 49 17.89 -10.02 -8.06
C ALA A 49 17.16 -10.60 -6.84
N ARG A 50 17.67 -10.36 -5.62
CA ARG A 50 17.04 -10.78 -4.37
C ARG A 50 16.12 -9.72 -3.76
N LEU A 51 16.16 -8.49 -4.27
CA LEU A 51 15.29 -7.41 -3.81
C LEU A 51 13.85 -7.70 -4.23
N ARG A 52 12.95 -7.64 -3.26
CA ARG A 52 11.51 -7.79 -3.44
C ARG A 52 10.76 -6.50 -3.12
N LEU A 53 11.29 -5.68 -2.21
CA LEU A 53 10.74 -4.37 -1.86
C LEU A 53 11.85 -3.47 -1.31
N LEU A 54 11.86 -2.21 -1.75
CA LEU A 54 12.73 -1.17 -1.20
C LEU A 54 11.91 -0.15 -0.41
N LEU A 55 12.22 0.04 0.87
CA LEU A 55 11.70 1.14 1.68
C LEU A 55 12.76 2.24 1.73
N LEU A 56 12.40 3.43 1.28
CA LEU A 56 13.33 4.53 1.13
C LEU A 56 12.83 5.76 1.90
N GLY A 57 13.55 6.11 2.96
CA GLY A 57 13.42 7.38 3.65
C GLY A 57 13.79 8.54 2.75
N VAL A 58 12.88 9.49 2.58
CA VAL A 58 13.12 10.71 1.82
C VAL A 58 13.76 11.74 2.74
N PRO A 59 14.91 12.34 2.38
CA PRO A 59 15.55 13.35 3.21
C PRO A 59 14.73 14.65 3.17
N GLN A 60 14.80 15.46 4.23
CA GLN A 60 14.13 16.79 4.25
C GLN A 60 14.60 17.71 3.12
N ARG A 61 15.87 17.58 2.71
CA ARG A 61 16.43 18.24 1.53
C ARG A 61 16.92 17.18 0.56
N ILE A 62 16.31 17.13 -0.62
CA ILE A 62 16.78 16.32 -1.73
C ILE A 62 18.14 16.87 -2.16
N GLY A 63 19.14 15.98 -2.20
CA GLY A 63 20.50 16.29 -2.61
C GLY A 63 20.99 15.25 -3.61
N PRO A 64 22.22 15.41 -4.12
CA PRO A 64 22.71 14.67 -5.28
C PRO A 64 22.69 13.15 -5.08
N ASP A 65 23.02 12.66 -3.88
CA ASP A 65 23.00 11.21 -3.61
C ASP A 65 21.59 10.62 -3.70
N PHE A 66 20.57 11.37 -3.26
CA PHE A 66 19.19 10.90 -3.33
C PHE A 66 18.65 10.99 -4.76
N GLU A 67 18.99 12.05 -5.49
CA GLU A 67 18.66 12.21 -6.91
C GLU A 67 19.26 11.07 -7.74
N ALA A 68 20.51 10.70 -7.48
CA ALA A 68 21.15 9.56 -8.13
C ALA A 68 20.43 8.23 -7.85
N VAL A 69 19.91 8.04 -6.63
CA VAL A 69 19.04 6.89 -6.32
C VAL A 69 17.75 6.93 -7.12
N LEU A 70 17.06 8.07 -7.15
CA LEU A 70 15.82 8.22 -7.92
C LEU A 70 16.04 7.96 -9.41
N GLU A 71 17.10 8.51 -9.99
CA GLU A 71 17.49 8.29 -11.38
C GLU A 71 17.81 6.82 -11.64
N LYS A 72 18.62 6.20 -10.78
CA LYS A 72 18.97 4.78 -10.92
C LYS A 72 17.74 3.90 -10.86
N LEU A 73 16.80 4.17 -9.95
CA LEU A 73 15.57 3.40 -9.84
C LEU A 73 14.72 3.49 -11.11
N LEU A 74 14.75 4.60 -11.86
CA LEU A 74 14.04 4.73 -13.15
C LEU A 74 14.61 3.86 -14.29
N SER A 75 15.77 3.22 -14.09
CA SER A 75 16.34 2.31 -15.10
C SER A 75 15.39 1.14 -15.41
N PRO A 76 15.37 0.63 -16.66
CA PRO A 76 14.50 -0.48 -17.06
C PRO A 76 14.66 -1.72 -16.19
N GLU A 77 15.89 -2.03 -15.75
CA GLU A 77 16.17 -3.20 -14.91
C GLU A 77 15.56 -3.12 -13.51
N LEU A 78 15.19 -1.91 -13.06
CA LEU A 78 14.62 -1.66 -11.74
C LEU A 78 13.17 -1.19 -11.82
N GLN A 79 12.59 -1.08 -13.01
CA GLN A 79 11.26 -0.49 -13.20
C GLN A 79 10.14 -1.30 -12.52
N SER A 80 10.31 -2.62 -12.42
CA SER A 80 9.39 -3.54 -11.76
C SER A 80 9.64 -3.72 -10.26
N LEU A 81 10.78 -3.23 -9.72
CA LEU A 81 11.06 -3.33 -8.30
C LEU A 81 10.09 -2.42 -7.52
N PRO A 82 9.33 -2.97 -6.56
CA PRO A 82 8.48 -2.15 -5.72
C PRO A 82 9.28 -1.19 -4.84
N VAL A 83 8.87 0.08 -4.79
CA VAL A 83 9.51 1.11 -3.96
C VAL A 83 8.46 1.85 -3.13
N LEU A 84 8.65 1.85 -1.81
CA LEU A 84 7.86 2.62 -0.87
C LEU A 84 8.69 3.81 -0.36
N LEU A 85 8.31 5.02 -0.78
CA LEU A 85 8.90 6.27 -0.29
C LEU A 85 8.27 6.68 1.04
N LEU A 86 9.10 7.04 2.02
CA LEU A 86 8.68 7.51 3.35
C LEU A 86 9.11 8.97 3.53
N THR A 87 8.16 9.90 3.57
CA THR A 87 8.45 11.35 3.57
C THR A 87 7.66 12.10 4.64
N HIS A 88 8.13 13.29 5.06
CA HIS A 88 7.36 14.15 5.96
C HIS A 88 6.26 14.91 5.24
N GLU A 89 6.48 15.23 3.96
CA GLU A 89 5.57 16.01 3.13
C GLU A 89 5.57 15.52 1.69
N ARG A 90 4.50 15.83 0.96
CA ARG A 90 4.44 15.58 -0.48
C ARG A 90 5.15 16.72 -1.20
N SER A 91 5.84 16.39 -2.28
CA SER A 91 6.48 17.37 -3.14
C SER A 91 6.25 17.01 -4.61
N GLU A 92 6.20 18.02 -5.46
CA GLU A 92 6.03 17.86 -6.91
C GLU A 92 7.10 16.95 -7.53
N PRO A 93 8.41 17.09 -7.21
CA PRO A 93 9.44 16.20 -7.77
C PRO A 93 9.21 14.71 -7.45
N LEU A 94 8.70 14.39 -6.26
CA LEU A 94 8.40 13.01 -5.88
C LEU A 94 7.13 12.49 -6.57
N ASN A 95 6.12 13.34 -6.73
CA ASN A 95 4.91 12.97 -7.46
C ASN A 95 5.22 12.70 -8.93
N ASP A 96 6.04 13.55 -9.57
CA ASP A 96 6.49 13.35 -10.94
C ASP A 96 7.29 12.06 -11.08
N TRP A 97 8.19 11.78 -10.14
CA TRP A 97 8.94 10.54 -10.12
C TRP A 97 8.03 9.31 -9.97
N LEU A 98 7.04 9.37 -9.08
CA LEU A 98 6.04 8.30 -8.92
C LEU A 98 5.23 8.07 -10.18
N GLY A 99 4.83 9.13 -10.90
CA GLY A 99 4.11 9.03 -12.17
C GLY A 99 4.88 8.28 -13.26
N ARG A 100 6.20 8.17 -13.12
CA ARG A 100 7.08 7.44 -14.06
C ARG A 100 7.30 5.97 -13.68
N ARG A 101 6.68 5.48 -12.59
CA ARG A 101 6.80 4.11 -12.09
C ARG A 101 5.43 3.51 -11.78
N ARG A 102 5.25 2.22 -12.08
CA ARG A 102 3.99 1.51 -11.81
C ARG A 102 3.92 0.93 -10.40
N GLU A 103 5.01 0.34 -9.94
CA GLU A 103 5.08 -0.39 -8.67
C GLU A 103 5.64 0.48 -7.54
N SER A 104 5.26 1.76 -7.45
CA SER A 104 5.82 2.65 -6.42
C SER A 104 4.75 3.48 -5.74
N SER A 105 4.95 3.73 -4.45
CA SER A 105 4.02 4.50 -3.64
C SER A 105 4.76 5.34 -2.62
N LEU A 106 4.04 6.31 -2.08
CA LEU A 106 4.55 7.25 -1.10
C LEU A 106 3.64 7.26 0.12
N LEU A 107 4.26 7.18 1.29
CA LEU A 107 3.61 7.24 2.59
C LEU A 107 4.21 8.37 3.41
N LEU A 108 3.36 9.15 4.06
CA LEU A 108 3.80 10.14 5.04
C LEU A 108 4.23 9.46 6.34
N TRP A 109 5.30 9.95 6.97
CA TRP A 109 5.76 9.47 8.28
C TRP A 109 4.68 9.53 9.36
N THR A 110 3.74 10.48 9.26
CA THR A 110 2.57 10.55 10.15
C THR A 110 1.68 9.31 10.09
N ASN A 111 1.76 8.53 9.00
CA ASN A 111 1.00 7.31 8.76
C ASN A 111 1.86 6.04 8.84
N PHE A 112 3.00 6.06 9.55
CA PHE A 112 3.94 4.93 9.61
C PHE A 112 3.31 3.61 10.09
N SER A 113 2.20 3.66 10.85
CA SER A 113 1.44 2.48 11.27
C SER A 113 0.87 1.66 10.11
N ARG A 114 0.74 2.26 8.91
CA ARG A 114 0.27 1.58 7.69
C ARG A 114 1.35 0.79 6.96
N ILE A 115 2.63 0.97 7.31
CA ILE A 115 3.76 0.34 6.62
C ILE A 115 3.60 -1.19 6.55
N PRO A 116 3.23 -1.91 7.62
CA PRO A 116 3.06 -3.36 7.54
C PRO A 116 1.98 -3.81 6.55
N ALA A 117 0.88 -3.07 6.45
CA ALA A 117 -0.20 -3.39 5.51
C ALA A 117 0.24 -3.18 4.06
N LEU A 118 0.95 -2.08 3.77
CA LEU A 118 1.51 -1.81 2.44
C LEU A 118 2.56 -2.85 2.02
N ILE A 119 3.42 -3.27 2.95
CA ILE A 119 4.39 -4.34 2.66
C ILE A 119 3.70 -5.64 2.27
N ARG A 120 2.64 -6.02 2.99
CA ARG A 120 1.84 -7.22 2.66
C ARG A 120 1.11 -7.10 1.32
N GLN A 121 0.76 -5.89 0.91
CA GLN A 121 0.17 -5.62 -0.40
C GLN A 121 1.21 -5.81 -1.52
N TYR A 122 2.45 -5.33 -1.33
CA TYR A 122 3.54 -5.51 -2.29
C TYR A 122 4.09 -6.93 -2.31
N LEU A 123 4.10 -7.59 -1.16
CA LEU A 123 4.60 -8.95 -0.97
C LEU A 123 3.46 -9.83 -0.47
N PRO A 124 2.44 -10.09 -1.31
CA PRO A 124 1.39 -11.04 -0.95
C PRO A 124 2.07 -12.37 -0.64
N ASP A 125 1.65 -12.99 0.47
CA ASP A 125 2.29 -14.19 0.99
C ASP A 125 2.33 -15.29 -0.09
N GLU A 126 3.52 -15.65 -0.56
CA GLU A 126 3.67 -16.71 -1.57
C GLU A 126 3.12 -18.06 -1.07
N ARG A 127 3.01 -18.23 0.27
CA ARG A 127 2.35 -19.39 0.88
C ARG A 127 0.85 -19.44 0.59
N LYS A 128 0.18 -18.31 0.36
CA LYS A 128 -1.21 -18.27 -0.15
C LYS A 128 -1.29 -18.43 -1.67
N ALA A 129 -0.26 -18.01 -2.40
CA ALA A 129 -0.19 -18.16 -3.86
C ALA A 129 0.06 -19.62 -4.32
N ARG A 130 0.51 -20.50 -3.41
CA ARG A 130 0.77 -21.93 -3.68
C ARG A 130 -0.36 -22.86 -3.22
N SER A 131 -1.61 -22.44 -3.29
CA SER A 131 -2.73 -23.38 -3.42
C SER A 131 -2.97 -23.62 -4.92
N PRO A 132 -2.55 -24.76 -5.49
CA PRO A 132 -2.84 -25.09 -6.87
C PRO A 132 -4.26 -25.63 -6.94
N GLY A 133 -5.21 -24.70 -6.94
CA GLY A 133 -6.62 -24.95 -7.21
C GLY A 133 -7.13 -23.68 -7.87
N GLY A 134 -7.24 -23.68 -9.19
CA GLY A 134 -7.76 -22.55 -9.93
C GLY A 134 -9.18 -22.24 -9.50
N GLU A 135 -9.35 -21.18 -8.73
CA GLU A 135 -10.61 -20.48 -8.62
C GLU A 135 -10.37 -19.04 -9.07
N ARG A 136 -11.29 -18.60 -9.92
CA ARG A 136 -11.28 -17.30 -10.60
C ARG A 136 -10.97 -16.19 -9.58
N LEU A 137 -10.30 -15.14 -10.05
CA LEU A 137 -10.25 -13.85 -9.37
C LEU A 137 -11.69 -13.37 -9.13
N PHE A 138 -12.31 -13.78 -8.03
CA PHE A 138 -13.60 -13.28 -7.61
C PHE A 138 -13.35 -11.87 -7.09
N SER A 139 -13.85 -10.88 -7.83
CA SER A 139 -13.96 -9.50 -7.36
C SER A 139 -14.81 -9.52 -6.10
N LEU A 140 -14.22 -9.26 -4.94
CA LEU A 140 -14.96 -9.24 -3.66
C LEU A 140 -16.12 -8.24 -3.79
N ARG A 141 -17.32 -8.67 -3.40
CA ARG A 141 -18.55 -7.88 -3.51
C ARG A 141 -18.80 -7.15 -2.19
N ILE A 142 -18.88 -5.82 -2.26
CA ILE A 142 -19.09 -4.94 -1.11
C ILE A 142 -20.46 -4.29 -1.21
N LEU A 143 -21.21 -4.33 -0.11
CA LEU A 143 -22.40 -3.48 0.09
C LEU A 143 -22.00 -2.25 0.90
N PHE A 144 -22.25 -1.05 0.37
CA PHE A 144 -21.96 0.21 1.03
C PHE A 144 -23.26 0.99 1.29
N VAL A 145 -23.65 1.15 2.57
CA VAL A 145 -24.92 1.76 2.97
C VAL A 145 -24.64 3.11 3.64
N ASP A 146 -25.15 4.19 3.05
CA ASP A 146 -24.95 5.56 3.53
C ASP A 146 -26.05 6.46 2.92
N ASP A 147 -26.60 7.38 3.71
CA ASP A 147 -27.71 8.24 3.26
C ASP A 147 -27.23 9.35 2.30
N SER A 148 -25.97 9.75 2.41
CA SER A 148 -25.36 10.78 1.60
C SER A 148 -24.99 10.27 0.21
N GLN A 149 -25.64 10.86 -0.81
CA GLN A 149 -25.36 10.54 -2.22
C GLN A 149 -23.89 10.79 -2.61
N SER A 150 -23.29 11.86 -2.09
CA SER A 150 -21.90 12.23 -2.41
C SER A 150 -20.90 11.23 -1.81
N VAL A 151 -21.16 10.76 -0.59
CA VAL A 151 -20.34 9.75 0.09
C VAL A 151 -20.44 8.42 -0.65
N ARG A 152 -21.66 7.95 -0.96
CA ARG A 152 -21.87 6.73 -1.77
C ARG A 152 -21.15 6.79 -3.11
N PHE A 153 -21.23 7.92 -3.82
CA PHE A 153 -20.55 8.09 -5.10
C PHE A 153 -19.02 8.00 -4.94
N ALA A 154 -18.46 8.72 -3.97
CA ALA A 154 -17.01 8.75 -3.73
C ALA A 154 -16.46 7.36 -3.34
N TYR A 155 -17.11 6.66 -2.41
CA TYR A 155 -16.67 5.34 -1.96
C TYR A 155 -16.88 4.26 -3.02
N ARG A 156 -17.99 4.30 -3.77
CA ARG A 156 -18.17 3.39 -4.92
C ARG A 156 -17.03 3.55 -5.92
N GLN A 157 -16.72 4.78 -6.32
CA GLN A 157 -15.62 5.03 -7.27
C GLN A 157 -14.27 4.58 -6.70
N MET A 158 -13.97 4.93 -5.45
CA MET A 158 -12.73 4.54 -4.80
C MET A 158 -12.57 3.02 -4.73
N LEU A 159 -13.58 2.31 -4.21
CA LEU A 159 -13.53 0.86 -4.02
C LEU A 159 -13.53 0.12 -5.37
N SER A 160 -14.35 0.54 -6.33
CA SER A 160 -14.33 -0.06 -7.68
C SER A 160 -12.99 0.14 -8.39
N ASN A 161 -12.32 1.28 -8.21
CA ASN A 161 -10.97 1.50 -8.75
C ASN A 161 -9.91 0.55 -8.15
N HIS A 162 -10.19 -0.06 -7.00
CA HIS A 162 -9.33 -1.06 -6.37
C HIS A 162 -9.75 -2.50 -6.71
N GLY A 163 -10.66 -2.70 -7.68
CA GLY A 163 -11.04 -4.01 -8.18
C GLY A 163 -12.14 -4.71 -7.37
N PHE A 164 -12.92 -3.96 -6.60
CA PHE A 164 -14.10 -4.47 -5.89
C PHE A 164 -15.39 -4.26 -6.71
N ASP A 165 -16.34 -5.17 -6.57
CA ASP A 165 -17.70 -4.99 -7.09
C ASP A 165 -18.54 -4.35 -5.98
N VAL A 166 -19.06 -3.14 -6.20
CA VAL A 166 -19.63 -2.32 -5.13
C VAL A 166 -21.06 -1.95 -5.45
N GLU A 167 -21.98 -2.43 -4.63
CA GLU A 167 -23.36 -1.98 -4.60
C GLU A 167 -23.58 -1.00 -3.46
N VAL A 168 -24.38 0.04 -3.71
CA VAL A 168 -24.65 1.10 -2.72
C VAL A 168 -26.12 1.10 -2.31
N ALA A 169 -26.45 1.44 -1.07
CA ALA A 169 -27.82 1.60 -0.59
C ALA A 169 -27.97 2.89 0.24
N ALA A 170 -29.14 3.53 0.20
CA ALA A 170 -29.39 4.84 0.80
C ALA A 170 -29.84 4.79 2.26
N ASN A 171 -30.26 3.62 2.71
CA ASN A 171 -31.04 3.45 3.93
C ASN A 171 -31.05 1.97 4.34
N VAL A 172 -31.55 1.68 5.55
CA VAL A 172 -31.59 0.33 6.12
C VAL A 172 -32.42 -0.60 5.24
N ALA A 173 -33.61 -0.17 4.82
CA ALA A 173 -34.51 -0.99 4.03
C ALA A 173 -33.89 -1.44 2.70
N GLU A 174 -33.26 -0.53 1.97
CA GLU A 174 -32.58 -0.84 0.71
C GLU A 174 -31.34 -1.73 0.94
N GLY A 175 -30.59 -1.45 2.00
CA GLY A 175 -29.42 -2.23 2.38
C GLY A 175 -29.79 -3.68 2.72
N LEU A 176 -30.82 -3.88 3.54
CA LEU A 176 -31.34 -5.19 3.91
C LEU A 176 -31.90 -5.93 2.69
N GLN A 177 -32.68 -5.24 1.83
CA GLN A 177 -33.20 -5.84 0.60
C GLN A 177 -32.06 -6.37 -0.29
N LYS A 178 -30.99 -5.59 -0.45
CA LYS A 178 -29.82 -6.01 -1.24
C LYS A 178 -29.07 -7.14 -0.56
N ALA A 179 -28.83 -7.05 0.74
CA ALA A 179 -28.14 -8.07 1.52
C ALA A 179 -28.86 -9.43 1.46
N LEU A 180 -30.20 -9.43 1.43
CA LEU A 180 -31.00 -10.66 1.29
C LEU A 180 -31.06 -11.18 -0.15
N ALA A 181 -30.99 -10.29 -1.15
CA ALA A 181 -31.09 -10.65 -2.57
C ALA A 181 -29.75 -11.14 -3.16
N GLY A 182 -28.62 -10.73 -2.58
CA GLY A 182 -27.28 -10.99 -3.10
C GLY A 182 -26.35 -11.63 -2.07
N GLN A 183 -25.20 -12.12 -2.55
CA GLN A 183 -24.08 -12.47 -1.68
C GLN A 183 -23.07 -11.32 -1.70
N PHE A 184 -22.71 -10.86 -0.51
CA PHE A 184 -21.66 -9.88 -0.27
C PHE A 184 -20.61 -10.47 0.67
N ASP A 185 -19.35 -10.14 0.42
CA ASP A 185 -18.23 -10.56 1.26
C ASP A 185 -18.00 -9.60 2.44
N LEU A 186 -18.46 -8.35 2.28
CA LEU A 186 -18.32 -7.28 3.26
C LEU A 186 -19.47 -6.27 3.11
N ALA A 187 -20.01 -5.81 4.24
CA ALA A 187 -20.89 -4.65 4.29
C ALA A 187 -20.21 -3.52 5.09
N ILE A 188 -20.28 -2.29 4.57
CA ILE A 188 -19.88 -1.06 5.25
C ILE A 188 -21.14 -0.22 5.38
N ILE A 189 -21.54 0.09 6.62
CA ILE A 189 -22.86 0.64 6.92
C ILE A 189 -22.65 1.86 7.81
N ASP A 190 -23.15 3.02 7.39
CA ASP A 190 -23.23 4.19 8.27
C ASP A 190 -24.19 3.89 9.42
N TYR A 191 -23.82 4.35 10.61
CA TYR A 191 -24.58 4.03 11.82
C TYR A 191 -25.92 4.76 11.85
N TYR A 192 -25.97 6.00 11.38
CA TYR A 192 -27.18 6.82 11.39
C TYR A 192 -27.79 6.88 9.99
N LEU A 193 -28.92 6.21 9.81
CA LEU A 193 -29.65 6.17 8.55
C LEU A 193 -31.05 6.79 8.72
N PRO A 194 -31.70 7.23 7.63
CA PRO A 194 -32.96 7.96 7.70
C PRO A 194 -34.14 7.12 8.21
N ASP A 195 -34.04 5.79 8.15
CA ASP A 195 -35.10 4.82 8.48
C ASP A 195 -34.71 3.86 9.61
N GLY A 196 -33.57 4.07 10.26
CA GLY A 196 -33.11 3.22 11.36
C GLY A 196 -31.63 3.42 11.66
N THR A 197 -31.05 2.43 12.33
CA THR A 197 -29.63 2.41 12.69
C THR A 197 -28.91 1.26 11.98
N GLY A 198 -27.62 1.45 11.71
CA GLY A 198 -26.84 0.47 10.96
C GLY A 198 -26.70 -0.90 11.62
N ASP A 199 -26.93 -1.01 12.93
CA ASP A 199 -26.94 -2.27 13.68
C ASP A 199 -28.26 -3.04 13.61
N GLU A 200 -29.31 -2.45 13.03
CA GLU A 200 -30.60 -3.10 12.76
C GLU A 200 -30.63 -3.83 11.41
N LEU A 201 -29.57 -3.71 10.60
CA LEU A 201 -29.39 -4.37 9.29
C LEU A 201 -28.64 -5.70 9.44
#